data_AF-A0A2V9ZHI0-F1
#
_entry.id   AF-A0A2V9ZHI0-F1
#
_cell.length_a   1.000
_cell.length_b   1.000
_cell.length_c   1.000
_cell.angle_alpha   90.00
_cell.angle_beta   90.00
_cell.angle_gamma   90.00
#
_symmetry.space_group_name_H-M   'P 1'
#
loop_
_entity.id
_entity.type
_entity.pdbx_description
1 polymer ?
#
loop_
_entity_poly.entity_id
_entity_poly.type
_entity_poly.pdbx_seq_one_letter_code
_entity_poly.pdbx_strand_id
1 'polypeptide(L)'
;MAGKEQAGVEFADPKLFVGAAWLVTPLPGQNVDESTSGEFLQWVEKIGAKIATLDPQKHDRFCAWISHLPQMLSTALAAALVDEFGEGAPLLPAGGRALKEMTRISASP
;
A
#
# COMPACT_ATOMS: atom_id res chain seq x y z
N MET A 1 0.70 -5.61 -3.22
CA MET A 1 0.90 -4.15 -3.15
C MET A 1 0.03 -3.45 -4.19
N ALA A 2 -1.28 -3.38 -3.94
CA ALA A 2 -2.25 -2.68 -4.78
C ALA A 2 -3.36 -2.15 -3.86
N GLY A 3 -3.94 -1.01 -4.19
CA GLY A 3 -5.00 -0.40 -3.39
C GLY A 3 -5.63 0.77 -4.13
N LYS A 4 -6.84 1.12 -3.73
CA LYS A 4 -7.57 2.30 -4.18
C LYS A 4 -8.10 3.04 -2.96
N GLU A 5 -8.37 4.32 -3.15
CA GLU A 5 -8.93 5.19 -2.09
C GLU A 5 -10.38 4.83 -1.74
N GLN A 6 -11.05 4.03 -2.60
CA GLN A 6 -12.43 3.56 -2.42
C GLN A 6 -12.46 2.11 -1.95
N ALA A 7 -13.30 1.82 -0.96
CA ALA A 7 -13.56 0.50 -0.42
C ALA A 7 -14.98 0.03 -0.76
N GLY A 8 -15.16 -1.28 -0.99
CA GLY A 8 -16.44 -1.88 -1.39
C GLY A 8 -16.31 -2.73 -2.66
N VAL A 9 -17.14 -3.77 -2.78
CA VAL A 9 -17.12 -4.69 -3.94
C VAL A 9 -17.55 -4.00 -5.24
N GLU A 10 -18.37 -2.96 -5.12
CA GLU A 10 -18.81 -2.09 -6.20
C GLU A 10 -17.67 -1.30 -6.85
N PHE A 11 -16.54 -1.13 -6.15
CA PHE A 11 -15.32 -0.50 -6.65
C PHE A 11 -14.26 -1.50 -7.13
N ALA A 12 -14.61 -2.80 -7.17
CA ALA A 12 -13.71 -3.84 -7.65
C ALA A 12 -13.28 -3.56 -9.09
N ASP A 13 -12.00 -3.77 -9.36
CA ASP A 13 -11.41 -3.51 -10.67
C ASP A 13 -10.66 -4.76 -11.13
N PRO A 14 -11.03 -5.35 -12.29
CA PRO A 14 -10.35 -6.53 -12.82
C PRO A 14 -8.87 -6.26 -13.16
N LYS A 15 -8.46 -4.99 -13.26
CA LYS A 15 -7.08 -4.58 -13.55
C LYS A 15 -6.30 -4.16 -12.29
N LEU A 16 -6.88 -4.26 -11.10
CA LEU A 16 -6.27 -3.78 -9.84
C LEU A 16 -4.84 -4.28 -9.63
N PHE A 17 -4.55 -5.52 -10.05
CA PHE A 17 -3.26 -6.16 -9.82
C PHE A 17 -2.31 -6.09 -11.02
N VAL A 18 -2.72 -5.51 -12.15
CA VAL A 18 -1.87 -5.44 -13.34
C VAL A 18 -0.62 -4.58 -13.06
N GLY A 19 0.56 -5.19 -13.16
CA GLY A 19 1.85 -4.57 -12.86
C GLY A 19 2.16 -4.41 -11.37
N ALA A 20 1.22 -4.76 -10.49
CA ALA A 20 1.40 -4.63 -9.04
C ALA A 20 2.33 -5.73 -8.50
N ALA A 21 3.17 -5.40 -7.53
CA ALA A 21 3.96 -6.40 -6.82
C ALA A 21 3.05 -7.28 -5.93
N TRP A 22 3.19 -8.59 -6.05
CA TRP A 22 2.56 -9.58 -5.18
C TRP A 22 3.66 -10.27 -4.36
N LEU A 23 3.70 -9.96 -3.07
CA LEU A 23 4.73 -10.42 -2.15
C LEU A 23 4.31 -11.76 -1.55
N VAL A 24 5.19 -12.77 -1.61
CA VAL A 24 4.96 -14.12 -1.11
C VAL A 24 5.99 -14.46 -0.04
N THR A 25 5.53 -14.91 1.12
CA THR A 25 6.39 -15.28 2.25
C THR A 25 6.24 -16.78 2.55
N PRO A 26 7.13 -17.64 2.02
CA PRO A 26 7.04 -19.09 2.20
C PRO A 26 7.24 -19.49 3.66
N LEU A 27 6.64 -20.62 4.07
CA LEU A 27 7.01 -21.29 5.31
C LEU A 27 8.44 -21.86 5.22
N PRO A 28 9.13 -22.07 6.36
CA PRO A 28 10.45 -22.70 6.35
C PRO A 28 10.45 -24.04 5.61
N GLY A 29 11.31 -24.17 4.60
CA GLY A 29 11.42 -25.37 3.78
C GLY A 29 10.33 -25.54 2.71
N GLN A 30 9.39 -24.61 2.59
CA GLN A 30 8.38 -24.64 1.53
C GLN A 30 8.98 -24.20 0.20
N ASN A 31 8.81 -25.05 -0.83
CA ASN A 31 8.99 -24.63 -2.21
C ASN A 31 7.69 -24.01 -2.74
N VAL A 32 7.73 -22.72 -3.08
CA VAL A 32 6.53 -21.99 -3.55
C VAL A 32 6.08 -22.39 -4.95
N ASP A 33 6.97 -22.99 -5.74
CA ASP A 33 6.68 -23.38 -7.12
C ASP A 33 6.03 -24.78 -7.21
N GLU A 34 5.93 -25.49 -6.09
CA GLU A 34 5.36 -26.84 -6.04
C GLU A 34 3.89 -26.85 -5.63
N SER A 35 3.20 -27.92 -6.01
CA SER A 35 1.84 -28.25 -5.56
C SER A 35 0.82 -27.12 -5.79
N THR A 36 -0.12 -26.95 -4.86
CA THR A 36 -1.16 -25.92 -4.90
C THR A 36 -0.59 -24.50 -4.82
N SER A 37 0.56 -24.30 -4.17
CA SER A 37 1.21 -22.97 -4.15
C SER A 37 1.65 -22.52 -5.53
N GLY A 38 2.31 -23.41 -6.29
CA GLY A 38 2.76 -23.09 -7.64
C GLY A 38 1.58 -22.78 -8.58
N GLU A 39 0.53 -23.59 -8.52
CA GLU A 39 -0.70 -23.37 -9.30
C GLU A 39 -1.36 -22.03 -8.96
N PHE A 40 -1.43 -21.67 -7.67
CA PHE A 40 -1.94 -20.39 -7.23
C PHE A 40 -1.12 -19.22 -7.77
N LEU A 41 0.21 -19.30 -7.69
CA LEU A 41 1.09 -18.25 -8.20
C LEU A 41 0.97 -18.07 -9.71
N GLN A 42 0.80 -19.15 -10.49
CA GLN A 42 0.51 -19.02 -11.93
C GLN A 42 -0.77 -18.23 -12.21
N TRP A 43 -1.81 -18.39 -11.39
CA TRP A 43 -3.02 -17.59 -11.52
C TRP A 43 -2.80 -16.11 -11.16
N VAL A 44 -2.00 -15.85 -10.12
CA VAL A 44 -1.60 -14.50 -9.73
C VAL A 44 -0.83 -13.79 -10.86
N GLU A 45 0.03 -14.50 -11.58
CA GLU A 45 0.70 -13.93 -12.77
C GLU A 45 -0.28 -13.66 -13.91
N LYS A 46 -1.25 -14.56 -14.14
CA LYS A 46 -2.27 -14.39 -15.20
C LYS A 46 -3.16 -13.18 -14.99
N ILE A 47 -3.41 -12.75 -13.75
CA ILE A 47 -4.11 -11.48 -13.45
C ILE A 47 -3.21 -10.24 -13.60
N GLY A 48 -1.94 -10.44 -14.02
CA GLY A 48 -1.01 -9.38 -14.38
C GLY A 48 -0.07 -8.92 -13.26
N ALA A 49 -0.12 -9.56 -12.09
CA ALA A 49 0.74 -9.20 -10.97
C ALA A 49 2.20 -9.63 -11.20
N LYS A 50 3.12 -9.04 -10.44
CA LYS A 50 4.56 -9.34 -10.43
C LYS A 50 4.94 -10.00 -9.12
N ILE A 51 5.23 -11.29 -9.15
CA ILE A 51 5.50 -12.06 -7.94
C ILE A 51 6.93 -11.79 -7.46
N ALA A 52 7.08 -11.60 -6.15
CA ALA A 52 8.37 -11.57 -5.49
C ALA A 52 8.30 -12.37 -4.18
N THR A 53 9.28 -13.26 -4.00
CA THR A 53 9.37 -14.14 -2.83
C THR A 53 10.40 -13.59 -1.84
N LEU A 54 10.04 -13.53 -0.56
CA LEU A 54 10.88 -12.97 0.48
C LEU A 54 10.59 -13.60 1.84
N ASP A 55 11.58 -13.58 2.72
CA ASP A 55 11.40 -14.01 4.11
C ASP A 55 10.39 -13.09 4.83
N PRO A 56 9.56 -13.61 5.75
CA PRO A 56 8.58 -12.80 6.49
C PRO A 56 9.17 -11.56 7.15
N GLN A 57 10.36 -11.66 7.77
CA GLN A 57 10.99 -10.51 8.43
C GLN A 57 11.45 -9.45 7.43
N LYS A 58 11.88 -9.86 6.23
CA LYS A 58 12.25 -8.93 5.15
C LYS A 58 11.01 -8.24 4.58
N HIS A 59 9.90 -8.97 4.45
CA HIS A 59 8.61 -8.41 4.04
C HIS A 59 8.18 -7.27 4.96
N ASP A 60 8.13 -7.54 6.27
CA ASP A 60 7.65 -6.55 7.22
C ASP A 60 8.59 -5.34 7.28
N ARG A 61 9.91 -5.57 7.23
CA ARG A 61 10.88 -4.47 7.18
C ARG A 61 10.71 -3.64 5.92
N PHE A 62 10.47 -4.27 4.77
CA PHE A 62 10.26 -3.58 3.51
C PHE A 62 8.97 -2.74 3.55
N CYS A 63 7.84 -3.35 3.91
CA CYS A 63 6.54 -2.68 4.03
C CYS A 63 6.56 -1.57 5.09
N ALA A 64 7.30 -1.73 6.18
CA ALA A 64 7.49 -0.68 7.18
C ALA A 64 8.08 0.60 6.57
N TRP A 65 9.07 0.47 5.66
CA TRP A 65 9.71 1.62 5.02
C TRP A 65 8.92 2.20 3.86
N ILE A 66 8.34 1.35 3.00
CA ILE A 66 7.73 1.81 1.75
C ILE A 66 6.23 2.07 1.84
N SER A 67 5.58 1.68 2.94
CA SER A 67 4.13 1.81 3.13
C SER A 67 3.78 2.40 4.49
N HIS A 68 4.19 1.78 5.60
CA HIS A 68 3.73 2.18 6.94
C HIS A 68 4.32 3.52 7.38
N LEU A 69 5.64 3.71 7.23
CA LEU A 69 6.29 4.95 7.62
C LEU A 69 5.77 6.17 6.81
N PRO A 70 5.65 6.11 5.47
CA PRO A 70 5.02 7.17 4.69
C PRO A 70 3.60 7.51 5.18
N GLN A 71 2.79 6.50 5.50
CA GLN A 71 1.45 6.70 6.08
C GLN A 71 1.53 7.46 7.41
N MET A 72 2.38 7.02 8.33
CA MET A 72 2.57 7.67 9.63
C MET A 72 3.02 9.13 9.50
N LEU A 73 3.97 9.41 8.59
CA LEU A 73 4.46 10.76 8.35
C LEU A 73 3.36 11.67 7.76
N SER A 74 2.58 11.15 6.81
CA SER A 74 1.44 11.86 6.22
C SER A 74 0.40 12.24 7.27
N THR A 75 0.02 11.27 8.13
CA THR A 75 -0.93 11.51 9.22
C THR A 75 -0.36 12.47 10.27
N ALA A 76 0.90 12.33 10.66
CA ALA A 76 1.55 13.23 11.62
C ALA A 76 1.63 14.67 11.10
N LEU A 77 1.96 14.87 9.82
CA LEU A 77 1.98 16.19 9.19
C LEU A 77 0.59 16.82 9.19
N ALA A 78 -0.44 16.06 8.78
CA ALA A 78 -1.82 16.55 8.78
C ALA A 78 -2.28 16.94 10.21
N ALA A 79 -1.97 16.11 11.21
CA ALA A 79 -2.30 16.39 12.60
C ALA A 79 -1.58 17.63 13.15
N ALA A 80 -0.29 17.78 12.86
CA ALA A 80 0.49 18.95 13.31
C ALA A 80 -0.05 20.27 12.73
N LEU A 81 -0.53 20.25 11.48
CA LEU A 81 -1.15 21.41 10.85
C LEU A 81 -2.49 21.79 11.51
N VAL A 82 -3.28 20.79 11.91
CA VAL A 82 -4.52 21.02 12.66
C VAL A 82 -4.22 21.56 14.06
N ASP A 83 -3.21 21.04 14.75
CA ASP A 83 -2.82 21.49 16.08
C ASP A 83 -2.33 22.95 16.08
N GLU A 84 -1.50 23.34 15.10
CA GLU A 84 -0.92 24.69 15.02
C GLU A 84 -1.93 25.75 14.57
N PHE A 85 -2.82 25.44 13.61
CA PHE A 85 -3.66 26.45 12.96
C PHE A 85 -5.17 26.24 13.12
N GLY A 86 -5.60 25.09 13.65
CA GLY A 86 -7.00 24.71 13.80
C GLY A 86 -7.62 24.06 12.56
N GLU A 87 -8.70 23.30 12.75
CA GLU A 87 -9.39 22.50 11.71
C GLU A 87 -9.91 23.35 10.54
N GLY A 88 -10.25 24.62 10.78
CA GLY A 88 -10.82 25.53 9.78
C GLY A 88 -9.79 26.37 9.01
N ALA A 89 -8.49 26.20 9.29
CA ALA A 89 -7.46 26.99 8.64
C ALA A 89 -7.40 26.68 7.13
N PRO A 90 -7.29 27.69 6.25
CA PRO A 90 -7.26 27.51 4.79
C PRO A 90 -5.89 26.97 4.31
N LEU A 91 -5.30 26.02 5.02
CA LEU A 91 -3.97 25.46 4.76
C LEU A 91 -3.93 24.59 3.50
N LEU A 92 -4.97 23.78 3.25
CA LEU A 92 -5.03 22.94 2.04
C LEU A 92 -5.33 23.76 0.77
N PRO A 93 -6.20 24.79 0.81
CA PRO A 93 -6.37 25.73 -0.31
C PRO A 93 -5.14 26.60 -0.59
N ALA A 94 -4.48 27.11 0.45
CA ALA A 94 -3.25 27.91 0.31
C ALA A 94 -2.00 27.05 0.06
N GLY A 95 -2.06 25.78 0.46
CA GLY A 95 -1.01 24.79 0.30
C GLY A 95 -0.83 24.37 -1.15
N GLY A 96 0.41 24.47 -1.62
CA GLY A 96 0.78 24.00 -2.94
C GLY A 96 0.70 22.48 -3.09
N ARG A 97 1.06 21.99 -4.28
CA ARG A 97 1.06 20.56 -4.63
C ARG A 97 1.80 19.69 -3.60
N ALA A 98 2.93 20.16 -3.08
CA ALA A 98 3.74 19.39 -2.13
C ALA A 98 2.95 19.01 -0.87
N LEU A 99 2.23 19.97 -0.27
CA LEU A 99 1.43 19.70 0.92
C LEU A 99 0.33 18.67 0.62
N LYS A 100 -0.40 18.87 -0.49
CA LYS A 100 -1.49 17.97 -0.90
C LYS A 100 -1.01 16.53 -1.11
N GLU A 101 0.15 16.33 -1.73
CA GLU A 101 0.72 15.00 -1.93
C GLU A 101 1.20 14.39 -0.62
N MET A 102 1.86 15.17 0.24
CA MET A 102 2.38 14.71 1.52
C MET A 102 1.28 14.36 2.53
N THR A 103 0.08 14.94 2.41
CA THR A 103 -1.07 14.63 3.27
C THR A 103 -2.13 13.79 2.58
N ARG A 104 -1.96 13.40 1.31
CA ARG A 104 -3.01 12.71 0.52
C ARG A 104 -3.52 11.44 1.19
N ILE A 105 -2.61 10.68 1.80
CA ILE A 105 -2.92 9.40 2.43
C ILE A 105 -3.26 9.54 3.92
N SER A 106 -3.23 10.74 4.51
CA SER A 106 -3.46 10.92 5.96
C SER A 106 -4.84 10.48 6.42
N ALA A 107 -5.81 10.45 5.49
CA ALA A 107 -7.20 10.02 5.72
C ALA A 107 -7.49 8.60 5.22
N SER A 108 -6.46 7.83 4.86
CA SER A 108 -6.65 6.40 4.59
C SER A 108 -7.20 5.70 5.84
N PRO A 109 -8.19 4.79 5.68
CA PRO A 109 -8.85 4.12 6.80
C PRO A 109 -7.93 3.23 7.65
#